data_AF-A0A9P5KRZ7-F1
#
_entry.id   AF-A0A9P5KRZ7-F1
#
_cell.length_a   1.000
_cell.length_b   1.000
_cell.length_c   1.000
_cell.angle_alpha   90.00
_cell.angle_beta   90.00
_cell.angle_gamma   90.00
#
_symmetry.space_group_name_H-M   'P 1'
#
loop_
_entity.id
_entity.type
_entity.pdbx_description
1 polymer ?
#
loop_
_entity_poly.entity_id
_entity_poly.type
_entity_poly.pdbx_seq_one_letter_code
_entity_poly.pdbx_strand_id
1 'polypeptide(L)'
;MLFGAVLGWAVLGPMAQSLGWATGPVDDWKTGSQGWILWISLTIMVADTVVSFFVITGVSVYKMIMRNPNFHGRGYWNKLFKTESRYQPVNHGSNDVEIEDSEAVEGLKENDENEPDASPEHLVPNWVTIFGLVISFILCIIAVKAVFGSLCSVYPVVIAIFLALFLSILGVRALGETDLNPVSGIGKISQVIFALVVPRSHPGSVLINLVAGGITEAGAQQAGDLMQDLKTGHLIGASPRAQFVAQLIGSVWSALLSAVVYRLYDTVYDVPGSLFRIPTAVIWIDCSRLVTGEGIPPHAGGFALAFGLLFGVLATAKVVLHQSSRHAWAAAYIPSGVAVGIGIYNSPSFTLARFIGGFGAWYWLKRQRENKDAQLNMVVLSSGLVLGEGVFSIANLFMTALGVPHF
;
A
#
# COMPACT_ATOMS: atom_id res chain seq x y z
N MET A 1 11.54 7.27 -8.38
CA MET A 1 11.14 6.59 -9.62
C MET A 1 12.13 6.80 -10.75
N LEU A 2 12.33 8.02 -11.29
CA LEU A 2 13.27 8.24 -12.40
C LEU A 2 14.68 7.69 -12.12
N PHE A 3 15.24 8.00 -10.95
CA PHE A 3 16.53 7.44 -10.51
C PHE A 3 16.56 5.91 -10.59
N GLY A 4 15.50 5.24 -10.12
CA GLY A 4 15.38 3.79 -10.18
C GLY A 4 15.33 3.26 -11.62
N ALA A 5 14.62 3.96 -12.52
CA ALA A 5 14.59 3.57 -13.93
C ALA A 5 15.96 3.67 -14.59
N VAL A 6 16.72 4.74 -14.32
CA VAL A 6 18.09 4.89 -14.80
C VAL A 6 19.00 3.81 -14.21
N LEU A 7 18.95 3.62 -12.89
CA LEU A 7 19.75 2.60 -12.20
C LEU A 7 19.46 1.19 -12.72
N GLY A 8 18.19 0.83 -12.86
CA GLY A 8 17.76 -0.49 -13.32
C GLY A 8 18.08 -0.72 -14.80
N TRP A 9 17.56 0.14 -15.68
CA TRP A 9 17.56 -0.10 -17.12
C TRP A 9 18.77 0.43 -17.86
N ALA A 10 19.42 1.49 -17.37
CA ALA A 10 20.60 2.06 -18.04
C ALA A 10 21.93 1.56 -17.45
N VAL A 11 21.93 1.10 -16.19
CA VAL A 11 23.16 0.67 -15.51
C VAL A 11 23.14 -0.85 -15.24
N LEU A 12 22.26 -1.31 -14.35
CA LEU A 12 22.29 -2.68 -13.84
C LEU A 12 21.91 -3.73 -14.90
N GLY A 13 20.89 -3.46 -15.70
CA GLY A 13 20.42 -4.36 -16.75
C GLY A 13 21.48 -4.62 -17.84
N PRO A 14 22.02 -3.58 -18.50
CA PRO A 14 23.08 -3.72 -19.49
C PRO A 14 24.35 -4.36 -18.90
N MET A 15 24.71 -4.01 -17.66
CA MET A 15 25.82 -4.63 -16.95
C MET A 15 25.61 -6.14 -16.79
N ALA A 16 24.46 -6.57 -16.27
CA ALA A 16 24.14 -7.99 -16.09
C ALA A 16 24.15 -8.78 -17.40
N GLN A 17 23.69 -8.17 -18.49
CA GLN A 17 23.72 -8.78 -19.82
C GLN A 17 25.15 -8.87 -20.38
N SER A 18 25.95 -7.81 -20.26
CA SER A 18 27.35 -7.77 -20.73
C SER A 18 28.26 -8.78 -20.01
N LEU A 19 27.95 -9.07 -18.74
CA LEU A 19 28.69 -10.03 -17.91
C LEU A 19 28.15 -11.46 -18.05
N GLY A 20 27.14 -11.68 -18.89
CA GLY A 20 26.55 -13.00 -19.14
C GLY A 20 25.71 -13.56 -17.98
N TRP A 21 25.31 -12.72 -17.03
CA TRP A 21 24.47 -13.13 -15.89
C TRP A 21 22.99 -13.22 -16.26
N ALA A 22 22.59 -12.50 -17.30
CA ALA A 22 21.25 -12.53 -17.88
C ALA A 22 21.37 -12.78 -19.39
N THR A 23 21.19 -14.03 -19.80
CA THR A 23 21.43 -14.49 -21.18
C THR A 23 20.21 -14.37 -22.09
N GLY A 24 19.03 -14.13 -21.53
CA GLY A 24 17.78 -13.98 -22.27
C GLY A 24 17.58 -12.59 -22.89
N PRO A 25 16.49 -12.40 -23.65
CA PRO A 25 16.06 -11.08 -24.14
C PRO A 25 15.87 -10.07 -23.00
N VAL A 26 16.09 -8.79 -23.27
CA VAL A 26 16.03 -7.74 -22.23
C VAL A 26 14.68 -7.71 -21.50
N ASP A 27 13.57 -7.88 -22.23
CA ASP A 27 12.20 -7.88 -21.71
C ASP A 27 11.76 -9.21 -21.07
N ASP A 28 12.64 -10.22 -21.00
CA ASP A 28 12.31 -11.49 -20.36
C ASP A 28 12.47 -11.41 -18.83
N TRP A 29 11.44 -11.85 -18.12
CA TRP A 29 11.34 -11.85 -16.66
C TRP A 29 11.98 -13.08 -16.01
N LYS A 30 12.31 -14.13 -16.78
CA LYS A 30 13.00 -15.34 -16.27
C LYS A 30 14.51 -15.30 -16.47
N THR A 31 14.94 -15.11 -17.71
CA THR A 31 16.35 -15.27 -18.11
C THR A 31 16.97 -13.96 -18.59
N GLY A 32 16.14 -12.94 -18.81
CA GLY A 32 16.51 -11.62 -19.29
C GLY A 32 17.04 -10.68 -18.22
N SER A 33 17.57 -9.54 -18.67
CA SER A 33 18.08 -8.49 -17.78
C SER A 33 16.97 -7.90 -16.92
N GLN A 34 15.73 -7.82 -17.43
CA GLN A 34 14.56 -7.44 -16.64
C GLN A 34 14.36 -8.41 -15.47
N GLY A 35 14.38 -9.72 -15.73
CA GLY A 35 14.34 -10.75 -14.69
C GLY A 35 15.40 -10.55 -13.61
N TRP A 36 16.64 -10.24 -14.01
CA TRP A 36 17.74 -10.04 -13.08
C TRP A 36 17.57 -8.79 -12.20
N ILE A 37 17.22 -7.63 -12.78
CA ILE A 37 17.02 -6.38 -12.02
C ILE A 37 15.75 -6.41 -11.15
N LEU A 38 14.77 -7.26 -11.48
CA LEU A 38 13.56 -7.45 -10.67
C LEU A 38 13.90 -7.91 -9.25
N TRP A 39 14.93 -8.73 -9.07
CA TRP A 39 15.38 -9.17 -7.76
C TRP A 39 15.92 -8.02 -6.91
N ILE A 40 16.71 -7.14 -7.51
CA ILE A 40 17.24 -5.95 -6.84
C ILE A 40 16.08 -5.02 -6.46
N SER A 41 15.15 -4.79 -7.40
CA SER A 41 13.94 -4.01 -7.14
C SER A 41 13.13 -4.57 -5.97
N LEU A 42 12.83 -5.88 -6.02
CA LEU A 42 12.05 -6.58 -5.01
C LEU A 42 12.71 -6.42 -3.64
N THR A 43 14.01 -6.67 -3.53
CA THR A 43 14.72 -6.56 -2.25
C THR A 43 14.77 -5.13 -1.73
N ILE A 44 14.98 -4.12 -2.58
CA ILE A 44 14.90 -2.71 -2.19
C ILE A 44 13.50 -2.40 -1.62
N MET A 45 12.44 -2.81 -2.33
CA MET A 45 11.06 -2.55 -1.89
C MET A 45 10.73 -3.30 -0.60
N VAL A 46 11.16 -4.55 -0.45
CA VAL A 46 10.95 -5.34 0.77
C VAL A 46 11.69 -4.70 1.93
N ALA A 47 12.98 -4.38 1.78
CA ALA A 47 13.77 -3.76 2.84
C ALA A 47 13.19 -2.42 3.28
N ASP A 48 12.89 -1.52 2.33
CA ASP A 48 12.32 -0.19 2.62
C ASP A 48 10.98 -0.29 3.35
N THR A 49 10.07 -1.16 2.87
CA THR A 49 8.73 -1.31 3.46
C THR A 49 8.76 -2.01 4.82
N VAL A 50 9.54 -3.08 4.98
CA VAL A 50 9.66 -3.81 6.25
C VAL A 50 10.33 -2.94 7.30
N VAL A 51 11.45 -2.29 6.96
CA VAL A 51 12.16 -1.42 7.92
C VAL A 51 11.30 -0.22 8.29
N SER A 52 10.69 0.47 7.31
CA SER A 52 9.81 1.60 7.60
C SER A 52 8.64 1.17 8.47
N PHE A 53 8.02 0.03 8.19
CA PHE A 53 6.94 -0.52 9.02
C PHE A 53 7.39 -0.71 10.47
N PHE A 54 8.53 -1.38 10.72
CA PHE A 54 9.01 -1.61 12.08
C PHE A 54 9.45 -0.33 12.79
N VAL A 55 10.11 0.60 12.09
CA VAL A 55 10.56 1.87 12.69
C VAL A 55 9.36 2.76 13.01
N ILE A 56 8.42 2.92 12.08
CA ILE A 56 7.18 3.70 12.30
C ILE A 56 6.40 3.06 13.45
N THR A 57 6.10 1.77 13.37
CA THR A 57 5.39 1.04 14.42
C THR A 57 6.09 1.16 15.78
N GLY A 58 7.42 0.99 15.80
CA GLY A 58 8.23 1.08 17.01
C GLY A 58 8.16 2.46 17.63
N VAL A 59 8.21 3.52 16.82
CA VAL A 59 8.05 4.90 17.30
C VAL A 59 6.63 5.15 17.79
N SER A 60 5.60 4.73 17.06
CA SER A 60 4.20 4.87 17.47
C SER A 60 3.96 4.18 18.82
N VAL A 61 4.48 2.96 18.98
CA VAL A 61 4.39 2.20 20.24
C VAL A 61 5.20 2.85 21.35
N TYR A 62 6.41 3.32 21.09
CA TYR A 62 7.25 3.99 22.07
C TYR A 62 6.60 5.29 22.58
N LYS A 63 6.09 6.12 21.68
CA LYS A 63 5.33 7.34 22.03
C LYS A 63 4.09 6.99 22.84
N MET A 64 3.36 5.94 22.48
CA MET A 64 2.20 5.48 23.24
C MET A 64 2.57 5.08 24.67
N ILE A 65 3.66 4.34 24.87
CA ILE A 65 4.13 3.92 26.19
C ILE A 65 4.61 5.13 27.00
N MET A 66 5.39 6.03 26.40
CA MET A 66 5.95 7.20 27.08
C MET A 66 4.89 8.25 27.42
N ARG A 67 3.88 8.42 26.57
CA ARG A 67 2.81 9.40 26.78
C ARG A 67 1.75 8.92 27.79
N ASN A 68 1.77 7.64 28.15
CA ASN A 68 0.78 7.05 29.03
C ASN A 68 1.47 6.28 30.19
N PRO A 69 1.84 6.96 31.31
CA PRO A 69 2.57 6.34 32.42
C PRO A 69 1.82 5.18 33.10
N ASN A 70 0.52 5.02 32.83
CA ASN A 70 -0.32 3.93 33.35
C ASN A 70 -0.43 2.70 32.43
N PHE A 71 0.42 2.57 31.39
CA PHE A 71 0.35 1.45 30.43
C PHE A 71 0.53 0.06 31.08
N HIS A 72 1.18 0.00 32.25
CA HIS A 72 1.42 -1.25 33.00
C HIS A 72 0.26 -1.67 33.92
N GLY A 73 -0.83 -0.89 34.00
CA GLY A 73 -1.95 -1.18 34.89
C GLY A 73 -3.00 -2.11 34.26
N ARG A 74 -3.46 -3.11 35.02
CA ARG A 74 -4.61 -4.00 34.71
C ARG A 74 -5.90 -3.24 34.28
N GLY A 75 -5.97 -1.93 34.55
CA GLY A 75 -7.04 -1.03 34.13
C GLY A 75 -7.01 -0.58 32.66
N TYR A 76 -5.88 -0.68 31.94
CA TYR A 76 -5.79 -0.30 30.52
C TYR A 76 -6.58 -1.27 29.64
N TRP A 77 -6.44 -2.58 29.86
CA TRP A 77 -7.24 -3.58 29.16
C TRP A 77 -8.75 -3.41 29.43
N ASN A 78 -9.13 -3.08 30.67
CA ASN A 78 -10.52 -2.75 31.00
C ASN A 78 -11.01 -1.45 30.37
N LYS A 79 -10.14 -0.50 30.03
CA LYS A 79 -10.48 0.72 29.26
C LYS A 79 -10.53 0.47 27.75
N LEU A 80 -9.68 -0.39 27.21
CA LEU A 80 -9.68 -0.77 25.80
C LEU A 80 -10.94 -1.57 25.43
N PHE A 81 -11.44 -2.39 26.35
CA PHE A 81 -12.69 -3.15 26.21
C PHE A 81 -13.94 -2.43 26.73
N LYS A 82 -13.81 -1.30 27.44
CA LYS A 82 -14.93 -0.41 27.71
C LYS A 82 -15.07 0.54 26.52
N THR A 83 -16.10 0.31 25.71
CA THR A 83 -16.56 1.23 24.67
C THR A 83 -17.03 2.55 25.30
N GLU A 84 -16.09 3.43 25.66
CA GLU A 84 -16.35 4.86 25.67
C GLU A 84 -15.51 5.46 24.55
N SER A 85 -16.20 5.87 23.48
CA SER A 85 -15.65 6.67 22.41
C SER A 85 -15.13 7.97 23.01
N ARG A 86 -13.84 8.04 23.31
CA ARG A 86 -13.19 9.28 23.69
C ARG A 86 -11.98 9.46 22.81
N TYR A 87 -12.15 10.24 21.76
CA TYR A 87 -11.07 10.80 20.97
C TYR A 87 -10.09 11.50 21.93
N GLN A 88 -8.82 11.08 21.91
CA GLN A 88 -7.75 11.81 22.58
C GLN A 88 -6.88 12.44 21.49
N PRO A 89 -6.88 13.77 21.34
CA PRO A 89 -6.03 14.42 20.36
C PRO A 89 -4.55 14.13 20.64
N VAL A 90 -3.77 13.96 19.57
CA VAL A 90 -2.32 13.84 19.67
C VAL A 90 -1.76 15.22 19.98
N ASN A 91 -1.57 15.52 21.26
CA ASN A 91 -0.94 16.76 21.74
C ASN A 91 0.43 16.96 21.06
N HIS A 92 0.53 17.89 20.12
CA HIS A 92 1.80 18.39 19.60
C HIS A 92 2.37 19.31 20.68
N GLY A 93 3.45 18.87 21.33
CA GLY A 93 4.18 19.70 22.28
C GLY A 93 4.59 21.01 21.62
N SER A 94 4.00 22.09 22.11
CA SER A 94 4.34 23.48 21.83
C SER A 94 5.81 23.72 22.16
N ASN A 95 6.58 24.16 21.16
CA ASN A 95 7.76 24.99 21.35
C ASN A 95 7.78 26.00 20.19
N ASP A 96 7.17 27.15 20.48
CA ASP A 96 7.35 28.50 19.98
C ASP A 96 8.21 28.69 18.71
N VAL A 97 7.52 29.10 17.63
CA VAL A 97 8.01 30.12 16.70
C VAL A 97 6.82 31.03 16.39
N GLU A 98 6.85 32.25 16.93
CA GLU A 98 5.95 33.33 16.58
C GLU A 98 6.07 33.62 15.07
N ILE A 99 5.00 33.37 14.32
CA ILE A 99 4.79 33.90 12.98
C ILE A 99 3.52 34.72 13.07
N GLU A 100 3.68 36.01 12.82
CA GLU A 100 2.66 37.06 12.91
C GLU A 100 1.30 36.62 12.36
N ASP A 101 0.28 36.88 13.19
CA ASP A 101 -1.11 36.54 13.00
C ASP A 101 -1.70 37.16 11.73
N SER A 102 -2.22 36.29 10.87
CA SER A 102 -3.30 36.63 9.94
C SER A 102 -4.58 36.11 10.57
N GLU A 103 -5.46 37.03 10.98
CA GLU A 103 -6.75 36.90 11.69
C GLU A 103 -7.77 35.88 11.11
N ALA A 104 -7.41 35.11 10.08
CA ALA A 104 -8.22 34.02 9.52
C ALA A 104 -7.98 32.66 10.19
N VAL A 105 -6.97 32.55 11.09
CA VAL A 105 -6.58 31.28 11.73
C VAL A 105 -7.02 31.19 13.21
N GLU A 106 -7.36 32.31 13.86
CA GLU A 106 -7.84 32.31 15.25
C GLU A 106 -9.20 31.63 15.41
N GLY A 107 -10.08 31.69 14.40
CA GLY A 107 -11.38 31.02 14.44
C GLY A 107 -11.33 29.48 14.38
N LEU A 108 -10.18 28.89 14.07
CA LEU A 108 -10.01 27.43 13.95
C LEU A 108 -9.30 26.79 15.15
N LYS A 109 -8.65 27.57 16.02
CA LYS A 109 -7.86 27.03 17.15
C LYS A 109 -8.66 26.82 18.43
N GLU A 110 -9.79 27.49 18.62
CA GLU A 110 -10.60 27.38 19.86
C GLU A 110 -11.61 26.21 19.87
N ASN A 111 -11.85 25.50 18.76
CA ASN A 111 -12.93 24.50 18.68
C ASN A 111 -12.49 23.02 18.74
N ASP A 112 -11.20 22.71 18.83
CA ASP A 112 -10.71 21.32 18.69
C ASP A 112 -10.88 20.46 19.97
N GLU A 113 -11.21 21.07 21.12
CA GLU A 113 -11.39 20.34 22.39
C GLU A 113 -12.77 19.66 22.54
N ASN A 114 -13.73 19.94 21.66
CA ASN A 114 -15.07 19.34 21.73
C ASN A 114 -15.73 19.23 20.34
N GLU A 115 -15.11 18.59 19.34
CA GLU A 115 -15.92 18.07 18.23
C GLU A 115 -16.81 16.95 18.79
N PRO A 116 -18.15 17.13 18.85
CA PRO A 116 -19.01 16.07 19.33
C PRO A 116 -18.94 14.90 18.33
N ASP A 117 -18.61 13.70 18.83
CA ASP A 117 -18.80 12.47 18.07
C ASP A 117 -20.25 12.42 17.54
N ALA A 118 -20.44 11.78 16.38
CA ALA A 118 -21.78 11.56 15.83
C ALA A 118 -22.70 10.96 16.90
N SER A 119 -23.97 11.41 16.92
CA SER A 119 -24.94 10.95 17.92
C SER A 119 -24.99 9.41 17.95
N PRO A 120 -25.21 8.78 19.12
CA PRO A 120 -25.19 7.32 19.24
C PRO A 120 -26.13 6.58 18.27
N GLU A 121 -27.17 7.28 17.80
CA GLU A 121 -28.17 6.83 16.82
C GLU A 121 -27.59 6.58 15.42
N HIS A 122 -26.54 7.34 15.07
CA HIS A 122 -25.86 7.31 13.79
C HIS A 122 -24.61 6.41 13.79
N LEU A 123 -24.21 5.87 14.94
CA LEU A 123 -23.11 4.93 15.03
C LEU A 123 -23.52 3.53 14.55
N VAL A 124 -22.56 2.79 14.02
CA VAL A 124 -22.76 1.37 13.69
C VAL A 124 -22.72 0.57 14.99
N PRO A 125 -23.78 -0.18 15.34
CA PRO A 125 -23.78 -0.96 16.56
C PRO A 125 -22.69 -2.05 16.55
N ASN A 126 -21.99 -2.24 17.68
CA ASN A 126 -20.91 -3.22 17.79
C ASN A 126 -21.32 -4.64 17.39
N TRP A 127 -22.57 -5.04 17.65
CA TRP A 127 -23.05 -6.36 17.27
C TRP A 127 -23.08 -6.56 15.74
N VAL A 128 -23.35 -5.50 14.96
CA VAL A 128 -23.29 -5.52 13.50
C VAL A 128 -21.86 -5.74 13.04
N THR A 129 -20.90 -5.06 13.66
CA THR A 129 -19.48 -5.22 13.35
C THR A 129 -18.97 -6.61 13.69
N ILE A 130 -19.32 -7.14 14.87
CA ILE A 130 -18.91 -8.49 15.31
C ILE A 130 -19.54 -9.55 14.39
N PHE A 131 -20.83 -9.45 14.12
CA PHE A 131 -21.54 -10.38 13.26
C PHE A 131 -21.03 -10.33 11.82
N GLY A 132 -20.82 -9.11 11.30
CA GLY A 132 -20.23 -8.88 9.98
C GLY A 132 -18.80 -9.43 9.86
N LEU A 133 -17.99 -9.32 10.92
CA LEU A 133 -16.67 -9.93 10.98
C LEU A 133 -16.74 -11.45 10.89
N VAL A 134 -17.61 -12.09 11.69
CA VAL A 134 -17.78 -13.55 11.67
C VAL A 134 -18.26 -14.04 10.31
N ILE A 135 -19.23 -13.36 9.69
CA ILE A 135 -19.70 -13.68 8.34
C ILE A 135 -18.57 -13.54 7.34
N SER A 136 -17.85 -12.42 7.35
CA SER A 136 -16.76 -12.14 6.40
C SER A 136 -15.62 -13.17 6.54
N PHE A 137 -15.34 -13.61 7.77
CA PHE A 137 -14.38 -14.67 8.06
C PHE A 137 -14.80 -16.00 7.40
N ILE A 138 -16.05 -16.41 7.58
CA ILE A 138 -16.60 -17.64 7.00
C ILE A 138 -16.62 -17.54 5.47
N LEU A 139 -17.09 -16.41 4.92
CA LEU A 139 -17.13 -16.17 3.47
C LEU A 139 -15.74 -16.23 2.85
N CYS A 140 -14.72 -15.65 3.50
CA CYS A 140 -13.34 -15.72 3.03
C CYS A 140 -12.84 -17.17 2.94
N ILE A 141 -13.08 -17.99 3.98
CA ILE A 141 -12.72 -19.41 3.98
C ILE A 141 -13.43 -20.17 2.88
N ILE A 142 -14.75 -19.96 2.72
CA ILE A 142 -15.53 -20.63 1.68
C ILE A 142 -15.03 -20.24 0.30
N ALA A 143 -14.81 -18.95 0.04
CA ALA A 143 -14.34 -18.44 -1.25
C ALA A 143 -12.96 -19.00 -1.61
N VAL A 144 -11.99 -18.94 -0.68
CA VAL A 144 -10.64 -19.47 -0.91
C VAL A 144 -10.68 -20.98 -1.12
N LYS A 145 -11.50 -21.72 -0.36
CA LYS A 145 -11.64 -23.17 -0.54
C LYS A 145 -12.33 -23.52 -1.86
N ALA A 146 -13.30 -22.73 -2.31
CA ALA A 146 -13.98 -22.94 -3.57
C ALA A 146 -13.04 -22.73 -4.77
N VAL A 147 -12.15 -21.73 -4.70
CA VAL A 147 -11.23 -21.40 -5.80
C VAL A 147 -9.95 -22.22 -5.76
N PHE A 148 -9.38 -22.45 -4.58
CA PHE A 148 -8.03 -23.02 -4.41
C PHE A 148 -8.00 -24.32 -3.58
N GLY A 149 -9.15 -24.92 -3.24
CA GLY A 149 -9.23 -25.99 -2.23
C GLY A 149 -8.44 -27.26 -2.51
N SER A 150 -8.03 -27.51 -3.76
CA SER A 150 -7.12 -28.62 -4.12
C SER A 150 -5.68 -28.39 -3.65
N LEU A 151 -5.28 -27.14 -3.46
CA LEU A 151 -3.90 -26.74 -3.15
C LEU A 151 -3.80 -25.94 -1.84
N CYS A 152 -4.85 -25.25 -1.42
CA CYS A 152 -4.87 -24.41 -0.24
C CYS A 152 -5.71 -25.07 0.87
N SER A 153 -5.01 -25.56 1.91
CA SER A 153 -5.65 -26.04 3.14
C SER A 153 -6.39 -24.90 3.85
N VAL A 154 -7.29 -25.22 4.79
CA VAL A 154 -8.04 -24.18 5.55
C VAL A 154 -7.15 -23.46 6.57
N TYR A 155 -6.16 -24.15 7.14
CA TYR A 155 -5.35 -23.59 8.24
C TYR A 155 -4.53 -22.33 7.85
N PRO A 156 -3.90 -22.21 6.66
CA PRO A 156 -3.18 -21.00 6.28
C PRO A 156 -4.12 -19.81 6.10
N VAL A 157 -5.35 -20.06 5.62
CA VAL A 157 -6.38 -19.02 5.46
C VAL A 157 -6.80 -18.47 6.83
N VAL A 158 -7.05 -19.35 7.80
CA VAL A 158 -7.38 -18.97 9.17
C VAL A 158 -6.26 -18.13 9.78
N ILE A 159 -5.01 -18.58 9.66
CA ILE A 159 -3.83 -17.84 10.14
C ILE A 159 -3.74 -16.48 9.44
N ALA A 160 -4.02 -16.42 8.13
CA ALA A 160 -3.93 -15.18 7.35
C ALA A 160 -4.96 -14.16 7.82
N ILE A 161 -6.19 -14.59 8.13
CA ILE A 161 -7.22 -13.68 8.66
C ILE A 161 -6.81 -13.15 10.04
N PHE A 162 -6.30 -13.99 10.94
CA PHE A 162 -5.81 -13.51 12.23
C PHE A 162 -4.61 -12.57 12.10
N LEU A 163 -3.71 -12.86 11.17
CA LEU A 163 -2.59 -11.98 10.85
C LEU A 163 -3.07 -10.65 10.27
N ALA A 164 -4.09 -10.67 9.41
CA ALA A 164 -4.75 -9.48 8.88
C ALA A 164 -5.26 -8.61 10.01
N LEU A 165 -6.05 -9.17 10.93
CA LEU A 165 -6.60 -8.44 12.09
C LEU A 165 -5.50 -7.78 12.94
N PHE A 166 -4.40 -8.49 13.18
CA PHE A 166 -3.27 -7.95 13.94
C PHE A 166 -2.55 -6.83 13.16
N LEU A 167 -2.24 -7.05 11.88
CA LEU A 167 -1.52 -6.08 11.06
C LEU A 167 -2.38 -4.88 10.66
N SER A 168 -3.72 -5.00 10.61
CA SER A 168 -4.66 -3.89 10.45
C SER A 168 -4.50 -2.86 11.58
N ILE A 169 -4.33 -3.30 12.83
CA ILE A 169 -4.13 -2.37 13.96
C ILE A 169 -2.86 -1.54 13.77
N LEU A 170 -1.78 -2.18 13.31
CA LEU A 170 -0.51 -1.52 13.04
C LEU A 170 -0.61 -0.59 11.82
N GLY A 171 -1.25 -1.03 10.74
CA GLY A 171 -1.48 -0.26 9.52
C GLY A 171 -2.32 0.99 9.76
N VAL A 172 -3.45 0.86 10.47
CA VAL A 172 -4.35 1.98 10.83
C VAL A 172 -3.63 3.03 11.68
N ARG A 173 -2.81 2.61 12.65
CA ARG A 173 -2.03 3.55 13.47
C ARG A 173 -0.94 4.26 12.69
N ALA A 174 -0.18 3.52 11.88
CA ALA A 174 0.82 4.12 11.00
C ALA A 174 0.16 5.14 10.06
N LEU A 175 -1.00 4.79 9.49
CA LEU A 175 -1.80 5.69 8.66
C LEU A 175 -2.25 6.92 9.44
N GLY A 176 -2.76 6.76 10.66
CA GLY A 176 -3.23 7.89 11.47
C GLY A 176 -2.12 8.85 11.90
N GLU A 177 -0.90 8.35 12.13
CA GLU A 177 0.24 9.19 12.55
C GLU A 177 1.04 9.78 11.39
N THR A 178 1.06 9.12 10.23
CA THR A 178 1.96 9.46 9.13
C THR A 178 1.26 9.74 7.80
N ASP A 179 -0.07 9.60 7.76
CA ASP A 179 -0.90 9.63 6.55
C ASP A 179 -0.46 8.61 5.48
N LEU A 180 0.21 7.53 5.92
CA LEU A 180 0.70 6.46 5.05
C LEU A 180 0.30 5.09 5.57
N ASN A 181 -0.43 4.36 4.74
CA ASN A 181 -0.79 2.97 5.00
C ASN A 181 0.31 2.05 4.41
N PRO A 182 1.09 1.32 5.21
CA PRO A 182 2.22 0.51 4.74
C PRO A 182 1.77 -0.84 4.11
N VAL A 183 0.73 -0.81 3.29
CA VAL A 183 0.03 -1.97 2.71
C VAL A 183 1.00 -2.96 2.05
N SER A 184 1.87 -2.45 1.17
CA SER A 184 2.85 -3.31 0.48
C SER A 184 3.83 -3.99 1.45
N GLY A 185 4.18 -3.34 2.57
CA GLY A 185 5.03 -3.94 3.60
C GLY A 185 4.31 -5.05 4.35
N ILE A 186 3.03 -4.82 4.70
CA ILE A 186 2.17 -5.79 5.36
C ILE A 186 2.03 -7.06 4.51
N GLY A 187 1.77 -6.93 3.21
CA GLY A 187 1.69 -8.06 2.28
C GLY A 187 2.98 -8.90 2.23
N LYS A 188 4.14 -8.24 2.14
CA LYS A 188 5.46 -8.93 2.09
C LYS A 188 5.83 -9.56 3.43
N ILE A 189 5.55 -8.91 4.56
CA ILE A 189 5.72 -9.50 5.90
C ILE A 189 4.86 -10.76 6.01
N SER A 190 3.62 -10.72 5.53
CA SER A 190 2.75 -11.90 5.46
C SER A 190 3.41 -13.00 4.64
N GLN A 191 3.91 -12.72 3.43
CA GLN A 191 4.62 -13.71 2.61
C GLN A 191 5.83 -14.31 3.35
N VAL A 192 6.63 -13.51 4.08
CA VAL A 192 7.75 -14.03 4.88
C VAL A 192 7.27 -14.95 6.01
N ILE A 193 6.21 -14.57 6.73
CA ILE A 193 5.62 -15.40 7.80
C ILE A 193 5.08 -16.72 7.23
N PHE A 194 4.37 -16.66 6.12
CA PHE A 194 3.78 -17.85 5.49
C PHE A 194 4.80 -18.82 4.92
N ALA A 195 6.01 -18.36 4.60
CA ALA A 195 7.12 -19.23 4.25
C ALA A 195 7.62 -20.10 5.41
N LEU A 196 7.36 -19.68 6.66
CA LEU A 196 7.65 -20.46 7.87
C LEU A 196 6.49 -21.40 8.25
N VAL A 197 5.26 -21.02 7.90
CA VAL A 197 4.04 -21.76 8.23
C VAL A 197 3.78 -22.92 7.26
N VAL A 198 4.11 -22.73 5.98
CA VAL A 198 3.85 -23.71 4.91
C VAL A 198 5.16 -24.36 4.51
N PRO A 199 5.31 -25.69 4.62
CA PRO A 199 6.52 -26.38 4.21
C PRO A 199 6.84 -26.13 2.73
N ARG A 200 8.13 -25.92 2.43
CA ARG A 200 8.62 -25.71 1.05
C ARG A 200 8.32 -26.91 0.14
N SER A 201 8.25 -28.12 0.70
CA SER A 201 7.90 -29.35 -0.01
C SER A 201 6.42 -29.44 -0.42
N HIS A 202 5.56 -28.55 0.08
CA HIS A 202 4.15 -28.54 -0.28
C HIS A 202 3.99 -28.10 -1.75
N PRO A 203 3.27 -28.85 -2.61
CA PRO A 203 3.17 -28.54 -4.04
C PRO A 203 2.51 -27.19 -4.34
N GLY A 204 1.63 -26.74 -3.44
CA GLY A 204 0.99 -25.42 -3.49
C GLY A 204 1.71 -24.32 -2.69
N SER A 205 2.96 -24.49 -2.24
CA SER A 205 3.62 -23.57 -1.30
C SER A 205 3.64 -22.11 -1.81
N VAL A 206 4.02 -21.88 -3.07
CA VAL A 206 4.02 -20.55 -3.71
C VAL A 206 2.61 -19.95 -3.75
N LEU A 207 1.61 -20.73 -4.18
CA LEU A 207 0.23 -20.28 -4.28
C LEU A 207 -0.36 -19.95 -2.90
N ILE A 208 -0.18 -20.82 -1.91
CA ILE A 208 -0.66 -20.58 -0.54
C ILE A 208 -0.03 -19.31 0.02
N ASN A 209 1.28 -19.14 -0.17
CA ASN A 209 2.02 -17.96 0.27
C ASN A 209 1.45 -16.68 -0.36
N LEU A 210 1.19 -16.71 -1.67
CA LEU A 210 0.60 -15.60 -2.42
C LEU A 210 -0.81 -15.25 -1.92
N VAL A 211 -1.69 -16.25 -1.81
CA VAL A 211 -3.08 -16.07 -1.34
C VAL A 211 -3.11 -15.55 0.09
N ALA A 212 -2.30 -16.12 0.99
CA ALA A 212 -2.24 -15.68 2.38
C ALA A 212 -1.64 -14.27 2.53
N GLY A 213 -0.66 -13.93 1.68
CA GLY A 213 -0.16 -12.56 1.51
C GLY A 213 -1.28 -11.58 1.17
N GLY A 214 -2.07 -11.91 0.13
CA GLY A 214 -3.16 -11.07 -0.36
C GLY A 214 -4.31 -10.90 0.63
N ILE A 215 -4.69 -11.96 1.36
CA ILE A 215 -5.73 -11.85 2.41
C ILE A 215 -5.30 -10.89 3.52
N THR A 216 -4.05 -11.02 3.99
CA THR A 216 -3.51 -10.17 5.05
C THR A 216 -3.37 -8.71 4.60
N GLU A 217 -2.86 -8.49 3.39
CA GLU A 217 -2.76 -7.15 2.80
C GLU A 217 -4.12 -6.51 2.63
N ALA A 218 -5.10 -7.21 2.02
CA ALA A 218 -6.42 -6.67 1.76
C ALA A 218 -7.15 -6.28 3.06
N GLY A 219 -7.04 -7.10 4.11
CA GLY A 219 -7.64 -6.78 5.41
C GLY A 219 -7.01 -5.55 6.08
N ALA A 220 -5.69 -5.40 5.98
CA ALA A 220 -4.99 -4.23 6.53
C ALA A 220 -5.22 -2.95 5.73
N GLN A 221 -5.24 -3.07 4.39
CA GLN A 221 -5.55 -1.96 3.50
C GLN A 221 -6.95 -1.42 3.78
N GLN A 222 -7.96 -2.28 3.76
CA GLN A 222 -9.35 -1.90 3.98
C GLN A 222 -9.60 -1.26 5.35
N ALA A 223 -8.90 -1.73 6.39
CA ALA A 223 -8.99 -1.10 7.70
C ALA A 223 -8.47 0.34 7.70
N GLY A 224 -7.39 0.61 6.96
CA GLY A 224 -6.84 1.96 6.79
C GLY A 224 -7.76 2.87 5.95
N ASP A 225 -8.22 2.38 4.80
CA ASP A 225 -9.12 3.11 3.91
C ASP A 225 -10.43 3.46 4.65
N LEU A 226 -10.99 2.52 5.41
CA LEU A 226 -12.18 2.76 6.25
C LEU A 226 -11.94 3.83 7.32
N MET A 227 -10.77 3.86 7.95
CA MET A 227 -10.45 4.91 8.93
C MET A 227 -10.42 6.30 8.27
N GLN A 228 -9.82 6.43 7.08
CA GLN A 228 -9.78 7.69 6.35
C GLN A 228 -11.17 8.12 5.87
N ASP A 229 -11.98 7.19 5.38
CA ASP A 229 -13.36 7.44 4.97
C ASP A 229 -14.22 7.92 6.16
N LEU A 230 -14.09 7.27 7.31
CA LEU A 230 -14.80 7.66 8.54
C LEU A 230 -14.35 9.04 9.04
N LYS A 231 -13.05 9.34 9.00
CA LYS A 231 -12.55 10.67 9.38
C LYS A 231 -13.04 11.74 8.41
N THR A 232 -13.00 11.48 7.11
CA THR A 232 -13.54 12.40 6.10
C THR A 232 -15.04 12.61 6.30
N GLY A 233 -15.78 11.53 6.56
CA GLY A 233 -17.19 11.54 6.90
C GLY A 233 -17.53 12.42 8.08
N HIS A 234 -16.80 12.21 9.17
CA HIS A 234 -16.93 13.02 10.38
C HIS A 234 -16.68 14.51 10.10
N LEU A 235 -15.62 14.85 9.35
CA LEU A 235 -15.29 16.23 8.98
C LEU A 235 -16.38 16.93 8.15
N ILE A 236 -17.14 16.19 7.34
CA ILE A 236 -18.24 16.74 6.54
C ILE A 236 -19.63 16.54 7.18
N GLY A 237 -19.69 16.01 8.41
CA GLY A 237 -20.93 15.74 9.13
C GLY A 237 -21.79 14.61 8.53
N ALA A 238 -21.19 13.69 7.78
CA ALA A 238 -21.89 12.53 7.23
C ALA A 238 -22.20 11.48 8.33
N SER A 239 -23.36 10.83 8.23
CA SER A 239 -23.75 9.75 9.16
C SER A 239 -22.85 8.51 8.99
N PRO A 240 -22.11 8.06 10.03
CA PRO A 240 -21.24 6.89 9.93
C PRO A 240 -21.98 5.60 9.53
N ARG A 241 -23.22 5.44 10.01
CA ARG A 241 -24.08 4.31 9.62
C ARG A 241 -24.44 4.35 8.13
N ALA A 242 -24.74 5.53 7.58
CA ALA A 242 -25.02 5.66 6.15
C ALA A 242 -23.78 5.34 5.31
N GLN A 243 -22.61 5.83 5.74
CA GLN A 243 -21.33 5.50 5.09
C GLN A 243 -21.04 4.00 5.10
N PHE A 244 -21.20 3.35 6.25
CA PHE A 244 -21.00 1.90 6.39
C PHE A 244 -21.89 1.10 5.44
N VAL A 245 -23.19 1.46 5.35
CA VAL A 245 -24.13 0.79 4.44
C VAL A 245 -23.74 1.04 2.98
N ALA A 246 -23.37 2.28 2.62
CA ALA A 246 -22.94 2.62 1.26
C ALA A 246 -21.66 1.86 0.87
N GLN A 247 -20.69 1.75 1.77
CA GLN A 247 -19.46 0.98 1.56
C GLN A 247 -19.74 -0.52 1.38
N LEU A 248 -20.68 -1.10 2.15
CA LEU A 248 -21.07 -2.50 1.97
C LEU A 248 -21.69 -2.74 0.59
N ILE A 249 -22.63 -1.89 0.17
CA ILE A 249 -23.26 -1.99 -1.15
C ILE A 249 -22.22 -1.82 -2.26
N GLY A 250 -21.40 -0.78 -2.16
CA GLY A 250 -20.34 -0.47 -3.12
C GLY A 250 -19.32 -1.59 -3.23
N SER A 251 -18.92 -2.20 -2.11
CA SER A 251 -17.94 -3.30 -2.08
C SER A 251 -18.48 -4.57 -2.74
N VAL A 252 -19.74 -4.94 -2.46
CA VAL A 252 -20.38 -6.09 -3.10
C VAL A 252 -20.48 -5.89 -4.61
N TRP A 253 -20.96 -4.71 -5.04
CA TRP A 253 -21.06 -4.39 -6.46
C TRP A 253 -19.70 -4.35 -7.15
N SER A 254 -18.71 -3.70 -6.52
CA SER A 254 -17.35 -3.57 -7.03
C SER A 254 -16.67 -4.93 -7.18
N ALA A 255 -16.85 -5.85 -6.23
CA ALA A 255 -16.30 -7.20 -6.31
C ALA A 255 -16.83 -7.97 -7.53
N LEU A 256 -18.15 -7.90 -7.78
CA LEU A 256 -18.78 -8.55 -8.92
C LEU A 256 -18.34 -7.92 -10.24
N LEU A 257 -18.41 -6.59 -10.34
CA LEU A 257 -18.03 -5.86 -11.55
C LEU A 257 -16.55 -6.05 -11.89
N SER A 258 -15.66 -5.98 -10.90
CA SER A 258 -14.23 -6.18 -11.09
C SER A 258 -13.91 -7.59 -11.62
N ALA A 259 -14.60 -8.62 -11.13
CA ALA A 259 -14.43 -9.99 -11.63
C ALA A 259 -14.89 -10.12 -13.09
N VAL A 260 -16.03 -9.50 -13.46
CA VAL A 260 -16.54 -9.50 -14.84
C VAL A 260 -15.59 -8.77 -15.77
N VAL A 261 -15.14 -7.56 -15.40
CA VAL A 261 -14.21 -6.77 -16.19
C VAL A 261 -12.88 -7.51 -16.36
N TYR A 262 -12.34 -8.09 -15.29
CA TYR A 262 -11.13 -8.93 -15.36
C TYR A 262 -11.28 -10.07 -16.37
N ARG A 263 -12.40 -10.81 -16.33
CA ARG A 263 -12.66 -11.91 -17.30
C ARG A 263 -12.80 -11.40 -18.73
N LEU A 264 -13.35 -10.21 -18.93
CA LEU A 264 -13.44 -9.59 -20.24
C LEU A 264 -12.03 -9.24 -20.77
N TYR A 265 -11.17 -8.63 -19.95
CA TYR A 265 -9.77 -8.36 -20.31
C TYR A 265 -9.03 -9.65 -20.70
N ASP A 266 -9.14 -10.69 -19.88
CA ASP A 266 -8.50 -12.01 -20.08
C ASP A 266 -9.02 -12.75 -21.33
N THR A 267 -10.24 -12.44 -21.79
CA THR A 267 -10.82 -13.05 -23.00
C THR A 267 -10.40 -12.30 -24.27
N VAL A 268 -10.19 -10.99 -24.19
CA VAL A 268 -9.91 -10.12 -25.35
C VAL A 268 -8.41 -9.93 -25.58
N TYR A 269 -7.63 -9.89 -24.51
CA TYR A 269 -6.21 -9.62 -24.55
C TYR A 269 -5.40 -10.74 -23.90
N ASP A 270 -4.20 -10.98 -24.43
CA ASP A 270 -3.24 -11.84 -23.76
C ASP A 270 -2.71 -11.15 -22.49
N VAL A 271 -3.02 -11.73 -21.33
CA VAL A 271 -2.56 -11.25 -20.02
C VAL A 271 -1.84 -12.39 -19.29
N PRO A 272 -0.52 -12.33 -19.08
CA PRO A 272 0.41 -11.26 -19.46
C PRO A 272 0.71 -11.22 -20.97
N GLY A 273 0.80 -10.01 -21.52
CA GLY A 273 1.17 -9.79 -22.92
C GLY A 273 2.09 -8.58 -23.11
N SER A 274 2.45 -8.30 -24.35
CA SER A 274 3.27 -7.12 -24.70
C SER A 274 2.53 -5.80 -24.40
N LEU A 275 1.21 -5.79 -24.65
CA LEU A 275 0.32 -4.65 -24.39
C LEU A 275 -0.03 -4.54 -22.90
N PHE A 276 -0.48 -5.63 -22.29
CA PHE A 276 -0.84 -5.69 -20.87
C PHE A 276 0.22 -6.41 -20.05
N ARG A 277 1.27 -5.66 -19.67
CA ARG A 277 2.26 -6.11 -18.70
C ARG A 277 1.62 -6.10 -17.29
N ILE A 278 1.85 -7.16 -16.50
CA ILE A 278 1.34 -7.29 -15.10
C ILE A 278 2.49 -7.22 -14.07
N PRO A 279 3.33 -6.17 -14.07
CA PRO A 279 4.57 -6.16 -13.29
C PRO A 279 4.34 -6.33 -11.78
N THR A 280 3.25 -5.79 -11.24
CA THR A 280 2.89 -5.96 -9.83
C THR A 280 2.63 -7.43 -9.49
N ALA A 281 1.91 -8.18 -10.34
CA ALA A 281 1.67 -9.60 -10.12
C ALA A 281 2.98 -10.42 -10.13
N VAL A 282 3.93 -10.03 -11.00
CA VAL A 282 5.26 -10.65 -11.06
C VAL A 282 6.04 -10.45 -9.76
N ILE A 283 6.05 -9.24 -9.19
CA ILE A 283 6.72 -8.96 -7.91
C ILE A 283 6.14 -9.82 -6.79
N TRP A 284 4.82 -9.98 -6.77
CA TRP A 284 4.13 -10.76 -5.77
C TRP A 284 4.46 -12.25 -5.85
N ILE A 285 4.37 -12.84 -7.05
CA ILE A 285 4.69 -14.25 -7.23
C ILE A 285 6.19 -14.52 -7.02
N ASP A 286 7.07 -13.63 -7.48
CA ASP A 286 8.52 -13.80 -7.29
C ASP A 286 8.94 -13.63 -5.83
N CYS A 287 8.25 -12.78 -5.06
CA CYS A 287 8.44 -12.74 -3.62
C CYS A 287 8.03 -14.07 -2.97
N SER A 288 6.88 -14.64 -3.35
CA SER A 288 6.47 -15.97 -2.87
C SER A 288 7.50 -17.05 -3.25
N ARG A 289 7.97 -17.07 -4.49
CA ARG A 289 9.03 -17.97 -4.98
C ARG A 289 10.32 -17.85 -4.16
N LEU A 290 10.76 -16.62 -3.90
CA LEU A 290 11.96 -16.34 -3.11
C LEU A 290 11.88 -16.97 -1.72
N VAL A 291 10.77 -16.70 -1.01
CA VAL A 291 10.63 -17.12 0.38
C VAL A 291 10.36 -18.63 0.48
N THR A 292 9.78 -19.24 -0.56
CA THR A 292 9.61 -20.70 -0.67
C THR A 292 10.86 -21.43 -1.18
N GLY A 293 11.92 -20.71 -1.55
CA GLY A 293 13.22 -21.30 -1.90
C GLY A 293 13.43 -21.62 -3.37
N GLU A 294 12.61 -21.07 -4.28
CA GLU A 294 12.99 -21.00 -5.70
C GLU A 294 14.16 -19.99 -5.84
N GLY A 295 15.22 -20.42 -6.53
CA GLY A 295 16.52 -19.75 -6.51
C GLY A 295 16.54 -18.34 -7.10
N ILE A 296 17.51 -17.54 -6.64
CA ILE A 296 17.81 -16.21 -7.17
C ILE A 296 18.71 -16.37 -8.41
N PRO A 297 18.58 -15.54 -9.45
CA PRO A 297 19.50 -15.53 -10.58
C PRO A 297 20.96 -15.41 -10.15
N PRO A 298 21.91 -15.96 -10.94
CA PRO A 298 23.32 -15.87 -10.65
C PRO A 298 23.76 -14.43 -10.36
N HIS A 299 24.54 -14.26 -9.29
CA HIS A 299 25.08 -12.98 -8.83
C HIS A 299 24.07 -11.91 -8.39
N ALA A 300 22.76 -12.07 -8.63
CA ALA A 300 21.75 -11.12 -8.19
C ALA A 300 21.62 -11.08 -6.66
N GLY A 301 21.84 -12.19 -5.95
CA GLY A 301 21.72 -12.25 -4.49
C GLY A 301 22.67 -11.30 -3.74
N GLY A 302 23.91 -11.14 -4.21
CA GLY A 302 24.88 -10.20 -3.61
C GLY A 302 24.47 -8.74 -3.79
N PHE A 303 24.02 -8.38 -5.00
CA PHE A 303 23.49 -7.05 -5.29
C PHE A 303 22.21 -6.78 -4.50
N ALA A 304 21.28 -7.74 -4.49
CA ALA A 304 20.04 -7.66 -3.74
C ALA A 304 20.31 -7.40 -2.25
N LEU A 305 21.23 -8.15 -1.63
CA LEU A 305 21.61 -7.93 -0.24
C LEU A 305 22.23 -6.54 -0.02
N ALA A 306 23.18 -6.13 -0.87
CA ALA A 306 23.84 -4.83 -0.75
C ALA A 306 22.85 -3.66 -0.86
N PHE A 307 21.99 -3.68 -1.89
CA PHE A 307 20.96 -2.68 -2.08
C PHE A 307 19.87 -2.75 -1.00
N GLY A 308 19.50 -3.94 -0.54
CA GLY A 308 18.57 -4.14 0.57
C GLY A 308 19.08 -3.51 1.87
N LEU A 309 20.34 -3.75 2.23
CA LEU A 309 20.96 -3.13 3.41
C LEU A 309 21.05 -1.62 3.26
N LEU A 310 21.50 -1.13 2.10
CA LEU A 310 21.56 0.30 1.81
C LEU A 310 20.20 0.96 1.99
N PHE A 311 19.16 0.43 1.34
CA PHE A 311 17.82 1.01 1.42
C PHE A 311 17.13 0.78 2.77
N GLY A 312 17.49 -0.25 3.53
CA GLY A 312 17.07 -0.40 4.92
C GLY A 312 17.67 0.69 5.83
N VAL A 313 18.96 0.99 5.66
CA VAL A 313 19.61 2.11 6.37
C VAL A 313 19.00 3.44 5.96
N LEU A 314 18.80 3.68 4.65
CA LEU A 314 18.17 4.90 4.15
C LEU A 314 16.72 5.04 4.63
N ALA A 315 15.94 3.96 4.67
CA ALA A 315 14.58 3.96 5.22
C ALA A 315 14.59 4.38 6.69
N THR A 316 15.49 3.79 7.50
CA THR A 316 15.64 4.15 8.92
C THR A 316 16.03 5.62 9.07
N ALA A 317 17.06 6.05 8.35
CA ALA A 317 17.52 7.44 8.37
C ALA A 317 16.40 8.41 7.96
N LYS A 318 15.63 8.08 6.92
CA LYS A 318 14.51 8.88 6.46
C LYS A 318 13.43 9.03 7.53
N VAL A 319 13.01 7.92 8.15
CA VAL A 319 11.97 7.96 9.20
C VAL A 319 12.46 8.74 10.42
N VAL A 320 13.69 8.50 10.87
CA VAL A 320 14.27 9.20 12.03
C VAL A 320 14.44 10.69 11.76
N LEU A 321 14.95 11.08 10.59
CA LEU A 321 15.12 12.49 10.22
C LEU A 321 13.78 13.21 10.05
N HIS A 322 12.77 12.54 9.49
CA HIS A 322 11.42 13.09 9.35
C HIS A 322 10.78 13.42 10.71
N GLN A 323 11.10 12.65 11.75
CA GLN A 323 10.64 12.93 13.11
C GLN A 323 11.41 14.04 13.81
N SER A 324 12.57 14.43 13.30
CA SER A 324 13.39 15.51 13.85
C SER A 324 12.98 16.84 13.23
N SER A 325 12.31 17.72 14.00
CA SER A 325 11.91 19.06 13.55
C SER A 325 13.08 19.85 12.91
N ARG A 326 14.29 19.70 13.43
CA ARG A 326 15.50 20.39 12.93
C ARG A 326 16.05 19.85 11.60
N HIS A 327 15.84 18.56 11.30
CA HIS A 327 16.45 17.90 10.14
C HIS A 327 15.43 17.27 9.18
N ALA A 328 14.13 17.56 9.35
CA ALA A 328 13.06 17.05 8.48
C ALA A 328 13.29 17.39 7.00
N TRP A 329 13.90 18.54 6.71
CA TRP A 329 14.27 18.93 5.35
C TRP A 329 15.22 17.94 4.67
N ALA A 330 16.13 17.31 5.43
CA ALA A 330 17.09 16.35 4.90
C ALA A 330 16.41 15.04 4.49
N ALA A 331 15.32 14.65 5.16
CA ALA A 331 14.53 13.48 4.82
C ALA A 331 13.90 13.56 3.41
N ALA A 332 13.65 14.78 2.90
CA ALA A 332 13.13 15.02 1.56
C ALA A 332 14.13 14.63 0.45
N TYR A 333 15.44 14.67 0.75
CA TYR A 333 16.50 14.32 -0.20
C TYR A 333 16.87 12.83 -0.18
N ILE A 334 16.41 12.08 0.83
CA ILE A 334 16.66 10.64 0.92
C ILE A 334 15.68 9.91 -0.03
N PRO A 335 16.19 9.18 -1.03
CA PRO A 335 15.33 8.46 -1.96
C PRO A 335 14.54 7.38 -1.22
N SER A 336 13.22 7.32 -1.46
CA SER A 336 12.40 6.20 -1.00
C SER A 336 12.77 4.93 -1.75
N GLY A 337 13.04 3.84 -1.03
CA GLY A 337 13.31 2.54 -1.65
C GLY A 337 12.13 2.04 -2.46
N VAL A 338 10.89 2.18 -1.98
CA VAL A 338 9.69 1.89 -2.79
C VAL A 338 9.71 2.65 -4.12
N ALA A 339 9.95 3.96 -4.10
CA ALA A 339 9.99 4.76 -5.33
C ALA A 339 11.15 4.38 -6.26
N VAL A 340 12.29 3.93 -5.73
CA VAL A 340 13.42 3.44 -6.53
C VAL A 340 13.12 2.07 -7.12
N GLY A 341 12.64 1.12 -6.32
CA GLY A 341 12.23 -0.20 -6.80
C GLY A 341 11.14 -0.10 -7.88
N ILE A 342 10.12 0.75 -7.68
CA ILE A 342 9.09 1.02 -8.70
C ILE A 342 9.70 1.50 -10.02
N GLY A 343 10.76 2.31 -9.97
CA GLY A 343 11.48 2.73 -11.17
C GLY A 343 12.26 1.61 -11.84
N ILE A 344 12.88 0.72 -11.07
CA ILE A 344 13.67 -0.41 -11.59
C ILE A 344 12.77 -1.44 -12.27
N TYR A 345 11.63 -1.80 -11.67
CA TYR A 345 10.78 -2.85 -12.24
C TYR A 345 9.88 -2.39 -13.38
N ASN A 346 9.39 -1.15 -13.33
CA ASN A 346 8.50 -0.66 -14.38
C ASN A 346 9.28 -0.42 -15.67
N SER A 347 8.62 -0.64 -16.81
CA SER A 347 9.18 -0.23 -18.08
C SER A 347 9.49 1.28 -18.05
N PRO A 348 10.63 1.72 -18.64
CA PRO A 348 11.00 3.13 -18.65
C PRO A 348 9.91 4.06 -19.19
N SER A 349 9.10 3.60 -20.16
CA SER A 349 7.98 4.38 -20.72
C SER A 349 7.02 4.88 -19.64
N PHE A 350 6.60 4.01 -18.72
CA PHE A 350 5.71 4.35 -17.60
C PHE A 350 6.34 5.32 -16.61
N THR A 351 7.64 5.19 -16.35
CA THR A 351 8.36 6.04 -15.40
C THR A 351 8.64 7.42 -16.00
N LEU A 352 9.02 7.48 -17.27
CA LEU A 352 9.28 8.72 -17.99
C LEU A 352 8.00 9.54 -18.16
N ALA A 353 6.88 8.91 -18.55
CA ALA A 353 5.59 9.59 -18.65
C ALA A 353 5.18 10.22 -17.30
N ARG A 354 5.30 9.47 -16.20
CA ARG A 354 5.03 10.00 -14.84
C ARG A 354 5.97 11.13 -14.45
N PHE A 355 7.25 11.04 -14.80
CA PHE A 355 8.21 12.11 -14.53
C PHE A 355 7.86 13.39 -15.29
N ILE A 356 7.54 13.29 -16.59
CA ILE A 356 7.15 14.44 -17.41
C ILE A 356 5.87 15.08 -16.86
N GLY A 357 4.84 14.29 -16.55
CA GLY A 357 3.61 14.78 -15.94
C GLY A 357 3.85 15.45 -14.59
N GLY A 358 4.64 14.83 -13.72
CA GLY A 358 5.00 15.39 -12.41
C GLY A 358 5.85 16.67 -12.51
N PHE A 359 6.76 16.74 -13.48
CA PHE A 359 7.53 17.95 -13.76
C PHE A 359 6.64 19.09 -14.28
N GLY A 360 5.70 18.78 -15.17
CA GLY A 360 4.70 19.74 -15.63
C GLY A 360 3.83 20.27 -14.49
N ALA A 361 3.35 19.38 -13.61
CA ALA A 361 2.60 19.76 -12.43
C ALA A 361 3.42 20.63 -11.47
N TRP A 362 4.67 20.24 -11.19
CA TRP A 362 5.58 21.03 -10.36
C TRP A 362 5.84 22.43 -10.93
N TYR A 363 6.11 22.52 -12.24
CA TYR A 363 6.35 23.79 -12.91
C TYR A 363 5.13 24.71 -12.84
N TRP A 364 3.94 24.17 -13.09
CA TRP A 364 2.68 24.92 -13.01
C TRP A 364 2.40 25.40 -11.59
N LEU A 365 2.48 24.53 -10.59
CA LEU A 365 2.24 24.87 -9.18
C LEU A 365 3.25 25.92 -8.68
N LYS A 366 4.50 25.84 -9.13
CA LYS A 366 5.51 26.86 -8.81
C LYS A 366 5.13 28.25 -9.35
N ARG A 367 4.48 28.31 -10.52
CA ARG A 367 4.01 29.57 -11.13
C ARG A 367 2.71 30.09 -10.49
N GLN A 368 1.87 29.19 -9.97
CA GLN A 368 0.58 29.51 -9.36
C GLN A 368 0.62 29.59 -7.83
N ARG A 369 1.78 29.94 -7.25
CA ARG A 369 1.99 29.96 -5.79
C ARG A 369 0.98 30.83 -5.01
N GLU A 370 0.47 31.88 -5.63
CA GLU A 370 -0.49 32.81 -5.02
C GLU A 370 -1.94 32.31 -5.11
N ASN A 371 -2.22 31.36 -5.99
CA ASN A 371 -3.56 30.82 -6.18
C ASN A 371 -3.79 29.62 -5.25
N LYS A 372 -4.62 29.81 -4.22
CA LYS A 372 -4.96 28.79 -3.21
C LYS A 372 -5.62 27.55 -3.83
N ASP A 373 -6.31 27.69 -4.97
CA ASP A 373 -7.01 26.59 -5.63
C ASP A 373 -6.16 25.87 -6.67
N ALA A 374 -4.93 26.32 -6.94
CA ALA A 374 -4.09 25.74 -7.98
C ALA A 374 -3.79 24.25 -7.75
N GLN A 375 -3.58 23.86 -6.49
CA GLN A 375 -3.36 22.47 -6.12
C GLN A 375 -4.62 21.64 -6.36
N LEU A 376 -5.78 22.11 -5.89
CA LEU A 376 -7.06 21.44 -6.09
C LEU A 376 -7.36 21.26 -7.58
N ASN A 377 -7.21 22.31 -8.38
CA ASN A 377 -7.44 22.27 -9.82
C ASN A 377 -6.51 21.27 -10.53
N MET A 378 -5.24 21.20 -10.13
CA MET A 378 -4.30 20.21 -10.66
C MET A 378 -4.72 18.78 -10.31
N VAL A 379 -5.17 18.55 -9.07
CA VAL A 379 -5.70 17.24 -8.65
C VAL A 379 -6.95 16.89 -9.46
N VAL A 380 -7.91 17.79 -9.60
CA VAL A 380 -9.15 17.57 -10.37
C VAL A 380 -8.84 17.23 -11.83
N LEU A 381 -7.96 18.00 -12.47
CA LEU A 381 -7.55 17.74 -13.86
C LEU A 381 -6.87 16.36 -13.99
N SER A 382 -5.91 16.07 -13.12
CA SER A 382 -5.15 14.80 -13.16
C SER A 382 -6.08 13.60 -12.93
N SER A 383 -6.97 13.69 -11.95
CA SER A 383 -7.99 12.67 -11.67
C SER A 383 -8.95 12.48 -12.84
N GLY A 384 -9.37 13.58 -13.49
CA GLY A 384 -10.22 13.53 -14.68
C GLY A 384 -9.54 12.82 -15.87
N LEU A 385 -8.24 13.06 -16.09
CA LEU A 385 -7.48 12.37 -17.14
C LEU A 385 -7.33 10.87 -16.86
N VAL A 386 -7.04 10.49 -15.62
CA VAL A 386 -6.92 9.08 -15.20
C VAL A 386 -8.27 8.37 -15.30
N LEU A 387 -9.35 9.00 -14.80
CA LEU A 387 -10.70 8.45 -14.89
C LEU A 387 -11.14 8.31 -16.35
N GLY A 388 -10.86 9.32 -17.18
CA GLY A 388 -11.16 9.29 -18.61
C GLY A 388 -10.50 8.12 -19.31
N GLU A 389 -9.19 7.93 -19.10
CA GLU A 389 -8.46 6.78 -19.66
C GLU A 389 -9.06 5.45 -19.21
N GLY A 390 -9.36 5.28 -17.92
CA GLY A 390 -9.95 4.04 -17.40
C GLY A 390 -11.34 3.74 -17.98
N VAL A 391 -12.22 4.74 -18.05
CA VAL A 391 -13.58 4.59 -18.60
C VAL A 391 -13.53 4.30 -20.11
N PHE A 392 -12.73 5.04 -20.86
CA PHE A 392 -12.57 4.81 -22.30
C PHE A 392 -11.86 3.49 -22.60
N SER A 393 -10.97 3.01 -21.73
CA SER A 393 -10.35 1.70 -21.87
C SER A 393 -11.38 0.58 -21.76
N ILE A 394 -12.35 0.68 -20.84
CA ILE A 394 -13.49 -0.24 -20.75
C ILE A 394 -14.36 -0.15 -22.01
N ALA A 395 -14.66 1.06 -22.48
CA ALA A 395 -15.43 1.24 -23.72
C ALA A 395 -14.72 0.62 -24.93
N ASN A 396 -13.41 0.83 -25.06
CA ASN A 396 -12.57 0.22 -26.10
C ASN A 396 -12.60 -1.30 -25.99
N LEU A 397 -12.45 -1.85 -24.78
CA LEU A 397 -12.52 -3.29 -24.53
C LEU A 397 -13.88 -3.87 -24.99
N PHE A 398 -15.00 -3.21 -24.71
CA PHE A 398 -16.31 -3.62 -25.22
C PHE A 398 -16.39 -3.56 -26.74
N MET A 399 -15.87 -2.49 -27.36
CA MET A 399 -15.82 -2.37 -28.82
C MET A 399 -14.96 -3.47 -29.45
N THR A 400 -13.79 -3.78 -28.87
CA THR A 400 -12.93 -4.89 -29.30
C THR A 400 -13.65 -6.22 -29.19
N ALA A 401 -14.34 -6.47 -28.07
CA ALA A 401 -15.11 -7.69 -27.86
C ALA A 401 -16.25 -7.86 -28.88
N LEU A 402 -16.82 -6.75 -29.38
CA LEU A 402 -17.84 -6.72 -30.44
C LEU A 402 -17.26 -6.79 -31.86
N GLY A 403 -15.93 -6.89 -32.01
CA GLY A 403 -15.26 -6.95 -33.31
C GLY A 403 -15.26 -5.63 -34.07
N VAL A 404 -15.41 -4.49 -33.38
CA VAL A 404 -15.27 -3.17 -33.99
C VAL A 404 -13.81 -3.00 -34.45
N PRO A 405 -13.56 -2.58 -35.71
CA PRO A 405 -12.20 -2.38 -36.21
C PRO A 405 -11.47 -1.32 -35.38
N HIS A 406 -10.27 -1.65 -34.93
CA HIS A 406 -9.34 -0.72 -34.27
C HIS A 406 -8.19 -0.42 -35.24
N PHE A 407 -7.80 0.85 -35.34
CA PHE A 407 -6.77 1.34 -36.27
C PHE A 407 -5.46 1.62 -35.53
#